data_AF-A0AAE1UK38-F1
#
_entry.id   AF-A0AAE1UK38-F1
#
_cell.length_a   1.000
_cell.length_b   1.000
_cell.length_c   1.000
_cell.angle_alpha   90.00
_cell.angle_beta   90.00
_cell.angle_gamma   90.00
#
_symmetry.space_group_name_H-M   'P 1'
#
loop_
_entity.id
_entity.type
_entity.pdbx_description
1 polymer ?
#
loop_
_entity_poly.entity_id
_entity_poly.type
_entity_poly.pdbx_seq_one_letter_code
_entity_poly.pdbx_strand_id
1 'polypeptide(L)'
;MGKIKTDHVVLAVGLEPNVELATTSGLEVDENHGGFRVNAELEARSNLWVAGDAACFYDIKLGRRRVEHHDHAIVSGRLAGENMTGAGKPYWHQSMFWSDLGPEVGYEAIGIVDASLPTVGVFAKATAKDTPKAVVEATGESLRSETEQIADPSPPMYHSSSPHSSSPHSPQTGEDYGKGVVFYLRDNVVMGIVLWNVFNRMPIARKIIKDGKSYDDLNEVAKLFSLHSE
;
A
#
# COMPACT_ATOMS: atom_id res chain seq x y z
N MET A 1 -23.63 23.93 -16.47
CA MET A 1 -22.21 23.50 -16.44
C MET A 1 -21.36 24.63 -17.00
N GLY A 2 -20.39 25.15 -16.24
CA GLY A 2 -19.54 26.27 -16.67
C GLY A 2 -18.40 25.81 -17.59
N LYS A 3 -17.89 26.70 -18.45
CA LYS A 3 -16.71 26.44 -19.28
C LYS A 3 -15.45 26.96 -18.55
N ILE A 4 -14.37 26.18 -18.56
CA ILE A 4 -13.06 26.58 -18.02
C ILE A 4 -12.12 26.88 -19.19
N LYS A 5 -11.49 28.06 -19.21
CA LYS A 5 -10.48 28.44 -20.20
C LYS A 5 -9.09 28.07 -19.66
N THR A 6 -8.30 27.35 -20.43
CA THR A 6 -6.91 26.96 -20.13
C THR A 6 -6.10 26.89 -21.42
N ASP A 7 -4.78 26.99 -21.32
CA ASP A 7 -3.85 26.89 -22.46
C ASP A 7 -3.42 25.43 -22.72
N HIS A 8 -3.34 24.62 -21.66
CA HIS A 8 -2.96 23.22 -21.73
C HIS A 8 -3.79 22.35 -20.78
N VAL A 9 -3.84 21.06 -21.09
CA VAL A 9 -4.48 20.01 -20.28
C VAL A 9 -3.52 18.83 -20.18
N VAL A 10 -3.38 18.29 -18.96
CA VAL A 10 -2.70 17.02 -18.70
C VAL A 10 -3.75 16.05 -18.15
N LEU A 11 -3.79 14.83 -18.70
CA LEU A 11 -4.72 13.79 -18.27
C LEU A 11 -3.95 12.70 -17.53
N ALA A 12 -4.32 12.47 -16.26
CA ALA A 12 -3.78 11.42 -15.40
C ALA A 12 -4.96 10.64 -14.80
N VAL A 13 -5.60 9.80 -15.63
CA VAL A 13 -6.88 9.12 -15.32
C VAL A 13 -6.74 7.59 -15.24
N GLY A 14 -5.54 7.12 -14.91
CA GLY A 14 -5.20 5.69 -14.86
C GLY A 14 -4.56 5.18 -16.15
N LEU A 15 -4.47 3.84 -16.27
CA LEU A 15 -3.94 3.15 -17.44
C LEU A 15 -4.76 1.90 -17.78
N GLU A 16 -4.56 1.42 -19.01
CA GLU A 16 -4.97 0.09 -19.44
C GLU A 16 -3.71 -0.79 -19.59
N PRO A 17 -3.68 -2.02 -19.06
CA PRO A 17 -2.53 -2.90 -19.20
C PRO A 17 -2.31 -3.27 -20.67
N ASN A 18 -1.06 -3.23 -21.12
CA ASN A 18 -0.72 -3.57 -22.50
C ASN A 18 -0.82 -5.09 -22.72
N VAL A 19 -1.96 -5.53 -23.24
CA VAL A 19 -2.30 -6.94 -23.46
C VAL A 19 -2.45 -7.32 -24.94
N GLU A 20 -1.95 -6.51 -25.87
CA GLU A 20 -2.11 -6.72 -27.32
C GLU A 20 -1.62 -8.11 -27.78
N LEU A 21 -0.60 -8.65 -27.11
CA LEU A 21 -0.08 -10.00 -27.38
C LEU A 21 -1.11 -11.11 -27.10
N ALA A 22 -2.11 -10.90 -26.25
CA ALA A 22 -3.13 -11.90 -25.93
C ALA A 22 -3.92 -12.32 -27.16
N THR A 23 -4.21 -11.38 -28.07
CA THR A 23 -5.04 -11.62 -29.26
C THR A 23 -4.44 -12.69 -30.18
N THR A 24 -3.11 -12.67 -30.39
CA THR A 24 -2.44 -13.62 -31.29
C THR A 24 -1.93 -14.87 -30.57
N SER A 25 -1.64 -14.76 -29.27
CA SER A 25 -1.08 -15.87 -28.47
C SER A 25 -2.12 -16.74 -27.77
N GLY A 26 -3.38 -16.28 -27.66
CA GLY A 26 -4.42 -16.95 -26.90
C GLY A 26 -4.15 -16.97 -25.38
N LEU A 27 -3.31 -16.07 -24.89
CA LEU A 27 -3.13 -15.88 -23.44
C LEU A 27 -4.41 -15.30 -22.83
N GLU A 28 -4.73 -15.74 -21.62
CA GLU A 28 -5.94 -15.30 -20.92
C GLU A 28 -5.72 -13.93 -20.29
N VAL A 29 -6.67 -13.02 -20.50
CA VAL A 29 -6.73 -11.68 -19.89
C VAL A 29 -7.91 -11.66 -18.92
N ASP A 30 -7.72 -11.07 -17.75
CA ASP A 30 -8.80 -10.97 -16.76
C ASP A 30 -9.82 -9.91 -17.17
N GLU A 31 -11.09 -10.30 -17.29
CA GLU A 31 -12.16 -9.39 -17.75
C GLU A 31 -12.50 -8.28 -16.77
N ASN A 32 -12.27 -8.51 -15.47
CA ASN A 32 -12.68 -7.57 -14.42
C ASN A 32 -11.56 -6.61 -14.02
N HIS A 33 -10.31 -7.08 -14.01
CA HIS A 33 -9.16 -6.30 -13.54
C HIS A 33 -8.20 -5.87 -14.65
N GLY A 34 -8.37 -6.43 -15.86
CA GLY A 34 -7.40 -6.33 -16.95
C GLY A 34 -6.11 -7.11 -16.66
N GLY A 35 -5.22 -7.17 -17.65
CA GLY A 35 -3.91 -7.81 -17.53
C GLY A 35 -3.95 -9.33 -17.73
N PHE A 36 -2.79 -9.93 -17.98
CA PHE A 36 -2.65 -11.35 -18.21
C PHE A 36 -2.87 -12.13 -16.91
N ARG A 37 -3.75 -13.13 -16.91
CA ARG A 37 -3.92 -14.02 -15.76
C ARG A 37 -2.70 -14.91 -15.62
N VAL A 38 -2.13 -14.91 -14.41
CA VAL A 38 -1.00 -15.78 -14.06
C VAL A 38 -1.32 -16.72 -12.92
N ASN A 39 -0.65 -17.86 -12.81
CA ASN A 39 -0.75 -18.74 -11.65
C ASN A 39 -0.01 -18.16 -10.43
N ALA A 40 0.10 -18.95 -9.35
CA ALA A 40 0.79 -18.52 -8.12
C ALA A 40 2.28 -18.23 -8.34
N GLU A 41 2.92 -18.83 -9.35
CA GLU A 41 4.35 -18.67 -9.68
C GLU A 41 4.59 -17.61 -10.77
N LEU A 42 3.56 -16.81 -11.08
CA LEU A 42 3.54 -15.77 -12.11
C LEU A 42 3.58 -16.29 -13.56
N GLU A 43 3.29 -17.57 -13.78
CA GLU A 43 3.22 -18.16 -15.12
C GLU A 43 1.87 -17.90 -15.79
N ALA A 44 1.90 -17.47 -17.05
CA ALA A 44 0.74 -17.53 -17.94
C ALA A 44 0.77 -18.79 -18.83
N ARG A 45 1.95 -19.41 -19.02
CA ARG A 45 2.19 -20.75 -19.60
C ARG A 45 3.44 -21.37 -18.95
N SER A 46 3.69 -22.66 -19.19
CA SER A 46 4.81 -23.41 -18.61
C SER A 46 6.22 -22.84 -18.85
N ASN A 47 6.37 -21.89 -19.77
CA ASN A 47 7.62 -21.22 -20.09
C ASN A 47 7.43 -19.72 -20.35
N LEU A 48 6.34 -19.13 -19.85
CA LEU A 48 6.00 -17.73 -20.04
C LEU A 48 5.47 -17.14 -18.74
N TRP A 49 6.15 -16.11 -18.24
CA TRP A 49 5.79 -15.39 -17.03
C TRP A 49 5.34 -13.96 -17.35
N VAL A 50 4.53 -13.38 -16.46
CA VAL A 50 4.13 -11.97 -16.52
C VAL A 50 4.35 -11.34 -15.15
N ALA A 51 4.92 -10.13 -15.14
CA ALA A 51 5.24 -9.37 -13.94
C ALA A 51 4.86 -7.89 -14.13
N GLY A 52 4.84 -7.13 -13.03
CA GLY A 52 4.49 -5.70 -13.03
C GLY A 52 3.05 -5.44 -13.47
N ASP A 53 2.81 -4.24 -14.00
CA ASP A 53 1.47 -3.71 -14.27
C ASP A 53 0.63 -4.57 -15.23
N ALA A 54 1.28 -5.39 -16.08
CA ALA A 54 0.59 -6.28 -17.02
C ALA A 54 0.06 -7.57 -16.37
N ALA A 55 0.47 -7.89 -15.13
CA ALA A 55 0.11 -9.13 -14.46
C ALA A 55 -1.19 -8.97 -13.64
N CYS A 56 -2.20 -9.79 -13.98
CA CYS A 56 -3.32 -10.06 -13.10
C CYS A 56 -2.99 -11.29 -12.25
N PHE A 57 -2.41 -11.06 -11.07
CA PHE A 57 -1.95 -12.12 -10.16
C PHE A 57 -3.02 -12.49 -9.13
N TYR A 58 -2.77 -13.57 -8.39
CA TYR A 58 -3.64 -14.00 -7.30
C TYR A 58 -3.01 -13.65 -5.95
N ASP A 59 -3.57 -12.64 -5.28
CA ASP A 59 -3.22 -12.31 -3.90
C ASP A 59 -3.92 -13.30 -2.96
N ILE A 60 -3.15 -13.98 -2.10
CA ILE A 60 -3.68 -15.04 -1.23
C ILE A 60 -4.76 -14.55 -0.26
N LYS A 61 -4.79 -13.26 0.07
CA LYS A 61 -5.78 -12.65 0.96
C LYS A 61 -6.86 -11.88 0.22
N LEU A 62 -6.50 -11.28 -0.90
CA LEU A 62 -7.35 -10.28 -1.57
C LEU A 62 -7.95 -10.79 -2.89
N GLY A 63 -7.53 -11.99 -3.34
CA GLY A 63 -8.02 -12.61 -4.57
C GLY A 63 -7.30 -12.12 -5.82
N ARG A 64 -7.96 -12.28 -6.98
CA ARG A 64 -7.43 -11.78 -8.26
C ARG A 64 -7.31 -10.27 -8.23
N ARG A 65 -6.15 -9.75 -8.64
CA ARG A 65 -5.90 -8.30 -8.72
C ARG A 65 -4.77 -7.96 -9.69
N ARG A 66 -4.74 -6.69 -10.07
CA ARG A 66 -3.66 -5.99 -10.78
C ARG A 66 -3.31 -4.73 -9.98
N VAL A 67 -2.06 -4.30 -9.98
CA VAL A 67 -1.62 -3.07 -9.29
C VAL A 67 -0.59 -2.32 -10.13
N GLU A 68 -0.46 -1.02 -9.87
CA GLU A 68 0.43 -0.09 -10.58
C GLU A 68 1.49 0.44 -9.59
N HIS A 69 2.24 -0.50 -9.01
CA HIS A 69 3.16 -0.23 -7.92
C HIS A 69 4.59 -0.53 -8.35
N HIS A 70 5.50 0.40 -8.10
CA HIS A 70 6.94 0.16 -8.26
C HIS A 70 7.41 -1.08 -7.48
N ASP A 71 6.98 -1.20 -6.22
CA ASP A 71 7.29 -2.36 -5.36
C ASP A 71 6.80 -3.69 -5.98
N HIS A 72 5.61 -3.70 -6.61
CA HIS A 72 5.12 -4.89 -7.31
C HIS A 72 6.00 -5.24 -8.49
N ALA A 73 6.32 -4.27 -9.36
CA ALA A 73 7.14 -4.50 -10.54
C ALA A 73 8.52 -5.06 -10.19
N ILE A 74 9.19 -4.52 -9.17
CA ILE A 74 10.48 -5.00 -8.69
C ILE A 74 10.39 -6.44 -8.16
N VAL A 75 9.45 -6.70 -7.23
CA VAL A 75 9.40 -8.00 -6.54
C VAL A 75 8.85 -9.11 -7.46
N SER A 76 7.82 -8.81 -8.26
CA SER A 76 7.27 -9.79 -9.22
C SER A 76 8.24 -10.05 -10.37
N GLY A 77 8.96 -9.03 -10.87
CA GLY A 77 9.98 -9.20 -11.90
C GLY A 77 11.15 -10.07 -11.43
N ARG A 78 11.64 -9.82 -10.21
CA ARG A 78 12.66 -10.66 -9.58
C ARG A 78 12.17 -12.11 -9.42
N LEU A 79 10.96 -12.30 -8.88
CA LEU A 79 10.40 -13.64 -8.70
C LEU A 79 10.23 -14.38 -10.03
N ALA A 80 9.73 -13.71 -11.06
CA ALA A 80 9.60 -14.29 -12.39
C ALA A 80 10.98 -14.73 -12.91
N GLY A 81 12.02 -13.91 -12.77
CA GLY A 81 13.40 -14.27 -13.12
C GLY A 81 13.92 -15.49 -12.34
N GLU A 82 13.67 -15.56 -11.04
CA GLU A 82 14.01 -16.74 -10.22
C GLU A 82 13.29 -18.00 -10.72
N ASN A 83 11.99 -17.89 -11.01
CA ASN A 83 11.17 -19.02 -11.49
C ASN A 83 11.58 -19.47 -12.90
N MET A 84 11.95 -18.53 -13.78
CA MET A 84 12.54 -18.83 -15.08
C MET A 84 13.84 -19.64 -14.97
N THR A 85 14.55 -19.55 -13.84
CA THR A 85 15.74 -20.36 -13.52
C THR A 85 15.47 -21.59 -12.65
N GLY A 86 14.19 -21.98 -12.50
CA GLY A 86 13.79 -23.22 -11.84
C GLY A 86 13.51 -23.11 -10.34
N ALA A 87 13.30 -21.90 -9.79
CA ALA A 87 13.03 -21.73 -8.37
C ALA A 87 11.65 -22.25 -7.92
N GLY A 88 10.62 -22.19 -8.79
CA GLY A 88 9.27 -22.68 -8.49
C GLY A 88 8.63 -22.04 -7.25
N LYS A 89 8.83 -20.73 -7.04
CA LYS A 89 8.40 -20.01 -5.85
C LYS A 89 7.08 -19.24 -6.09
N PRO A 90 6.12 -19.27 -5.17
CA PRO A 90 4.88 -18.53 -5.30
C PRO A 90 5.04 -17.03 -4.95
N TYR A 91 4.21 -16.19 -5.57
CA TYR A 91 4.11 -14.76 -5.30
C TYR A 91 3.19 -14.51 -4.09
N TRP A 92 3.80 -14.37 -2.91
CA TRP A 92 3.10 -14.05 -1.65
C TRP A 92 3.35 -12.63 -1.15
N HIS A 93 3.99 -11.80 -1.97
CA HIS A 93 4.34 -10.43 -1.60
C HIS A 93 3.09 -9.54 -1.56
N GLN A 94 2.94 -8.79 -0.48
CA GLN A 94 1.91 -7.75 -0.37
C GLN A 94 2.51 -6.42 -0.78
N SER A 95 2.26 -6.05 -2.04
CA SER A 95 2.83 -4.85 -2.62
C SER A 95 2.31 -3.57 -1.97
N MET A 96 3.22 -2.64 -1.70
CA MET A 96 2.90 -1.29 -1.24
C MET A 96 2.94 -0.26 -2.38
N PHE A 97 2.25 0.85 -2.16
CA PHE A 97 2.30 2.08 -2.95
C PHE A 97 2.78 3.24 -2.08
N TRP A 98 3.39 4.26 -2.68
CA TRP A 98 3.63 5.53 -2.02
C TRP A 98 3.44 6.72 -2.97
N SER A 99 3.16 7.90 -2.39
CA SER A 99 3.08 9.16 -3.13
C SER A 99 3.54 10.31 -2.23
N ASP A 100 4.50 11.09 -2.73
CA ASP A 100 5.01 12.29 -2.06
C ASP A 100 4.49 13.53 -2.81
N LEU A 101 3.70 14.37 -2.13
CA LEU A 101 3.25 15.67 -2.62
C LEU A 101 4.25 16.74 -2.17
N GLY A 102 5.40 16.76 -2.85
CA GLY A 102 6.53 17.58 -2.42
C GLY A 102 7.18 17.05 -1.14
N PRO A 103 7.98 17.89 -0.44
CA PRO A 103 8.83 17.42 0.66
C PRO A 103 8.09 17.19 1.99
N GLU A 104 6.87 17.70 2.15
CA GLU A 104 6.19 17.78 3.45
C GLU A 104 5.05 16.78 3.64
N VAL A 105 4.50 16.23 2.55
CA VAL A 105 3.30 15.38 2.60
C VAL A 105 3.55 14.08 1.85
N GLY A 106 3.50 12.97 2.58
CA GLY A 106 3.67 11.63 2.04
C GLY A 106 2.51 10.70 2.39
N TYR A 107 2.21 9.80 1.48
CA TYR A 107 1.25 8.73 1.67
C TYR A 107 1.89 7.38 1.34
N GLU A 108 1.53 6.36 2.11
CA GLU A 108 1.77 4.96 1.76
C GLU A 108 0.46 4.18 1.79
N ALA A 109 0.32 3.17 0.95
CA ALA A 109 -0.88 2.36 0.87
C ALA A 109 -0.58 0.89 0.64
N ILE A 110 -1.43 0.02 1.19
CA ILE A 110 -1.34 -1.43 1.02
C ILE A 110 -2.73 -2.08 1.10
N GLY A 111 -2.94 -3.15 0.33
CA GLY A 111 -4.18 -3.93 0.34
C GLY A 111 -5.26 -3.40 -0.61
N ILE A 112 -6.52 -3.47 -0.20
CA ILE A 112 -7.69 -2.90 -0.89
C ILE A 112 -8.06 -1.57 -0.23
N VAL A 113 -7.79 -0.46 -0.91
CA VAL A 113 -7.96 0.92 -0.41
C VAL A 113 -9.03 1.65 -1.24
N ASP A 114 -10.28 1.20 -1.09
CA ASP A 114 -11.44 1.73 -1.81
C ASP A 114 -12.31 2.56 -0.85
N ALA A 115 -12.51 3.84 -1.16
CA ALA A 115 -13.27 4.77 -0.32
C ALA A 115 -14.76 4.43 -0.16
N SER A 116 -15.31 3.50 -0.95
CA SER A 116 -16.65 2.96 -0.76
C SER A 116 -16.75 1.93 0.38
N LEU A 117 -15.60 1.39 0.84
CA LEU A 117 -15.58 0.49 1.98
C LEU A 117 -15.81 1.25 3.30
N PRO A 118 -16.33 0.58 4.34
CA PRO A 118 -16.28 1.11 5.69
C PRO A 118 -14.83 1.39 6.10
N THR A 119 -14.58 2.58 6.64
CA THR A 119 -13.24 2.98 7.09
C THR A 119 -13.23 3.49 8.52
N VAL A 120 -12.11 3.24 9.21
CA VAL A 120 -11.79 3.91 10.48
C VAL A 120 -10.47 4.66 10.31
N GLY A 121 -10.52 5.99 10.44
CA GLY A 121 -9.35 6.85 10.44
C GLY A 121 -8.97 7.26 11.86
N VAL A 122 -7.69 7.12 12.20
CA VAL A 122 -7.11 7.60 13.46
C VAL A 122 -5.99 8.58 13.13
N PHE A 123 -6.09 9.79 13.66
CA PHE A 123 -5.24 10.92 13.28
C PHE A 123 -4.57 11.55 14.50
N ALA A 124 -3.42 12.17 14.28
CA ALA A 124 -2.65 12.85 15.29
C ALA A 124 -1.95 14.09 14.72
N LYS A 125 -1.44 14.94 15.62
CA LYS A 125 -0.52 16.01 15.21
C LYS A 125 0.77 15.38 14.68
N ALA A 126 1.29 15.95 13.59
CA ALA A 126 2.60 15.59 13.09
C ALA A 126 3.70 16.28 13.88
N THR A 127 4.88 15.67 13.89
CA THR A 127 6.14 16.26 14.32
C THR A 127 6.96 16.68 13.10
N ALA A 128 8.04 17.43 13.29
CA ALA A 128 8.96 17.81 12.22
C ALA A 128 9.65 16.60 11.53
N LYS A 129 9.57 15.40 12.12
CA LYS A 129 10.13 14.16 11.56
C LYS A 129 9.13 13.41 10.67
N ASP A 130 7.85 13.75 10.74
CA ASP A 130 6.76 13.06 10.05
C ASP A 130 6.57 13.62 8.63
N THR A 131 7.65 13.72 7.85
CA THR A 131 7.61 14.24 6.47
C THR A 131 8.49 13.41 5.52
N PRO A 132 8.16 13.37 4.21
CA PRO A 132 9.00 12.75 3.19
C PRO A 132 10.47 13.18 3.25
N LYS A 133 10.71 14.49 3.41
CA LYS A 133 12.06 15.07 3.47
C LYS A 133 12.84 14.57 4.67
N ALA A 134 12.24 14.56 5.86
CA ALA A 134 12.93 14.10 7.07
C ALA A 134 13.37 12.64 6.95
N VAL A 135 12.57 11.79 6.30
CA VAL A 135 12.95 10.40 6.03
C VAL A 135 14.13 10.33 5.06
N VAL A 136 14.09 11.07 3.94
CA VAL A 136 15.21 11.10 2.97
C VAL A 136 16.49 11.59 3.62
N GLU A 137 16.43 12.63 4.45
CA GLU A 137 17.60 13.15 5.17
C GLU A 137 18.17 12.13 6.16
N ALA A 138 17.32 11.27 6.75
CA ALA A 138 17.74 10.24 7.69
C ALA A 138 18.30 8.97 7.03
N THR A 139 17.76 8.56 5.87
CA THR A 139 18.12 7.29 5.20
C THR A 139 19.06 7.47 4.01
N GLY A 140 19.09 8.67 3.41
CA GLY A 140 19.71 8.92 2.11
C GLY A 140 18.94 8.34 0.92
N GLU A 141 17.73 7.80 1.13
CA GLU A 141 16.94 7.09 0.13
C GLU A 141 15.55 7.72 -0.06
N SER A 142 15.15 7.89 -1.32
CA SER A 142 13.86 8.48 -1.73
C SER A 142 12.84 7.44 -2.19
N LEU A 143 13.28 6.25 -2.59
CA LEU A 143 12.42 5.13 -2.95
C LEU A 143 11.88 4.47 -1.67
N ARG A 144 10.63 4.80 -1.32
CA ARG A 144 9.98 4.29 -0.09
C ARG A 144 9.93 2.76 -0.03
N SER A 145 9.77 2.11 -1.17
CA SER A 145 9.77 0.64 -1.22
C SER A 145 11.08 0.01 -0.73
N GLU A 146 12.20 0.71 -0.84
CA GLU A 146 13.50 0.22 -0.35
C GLU A 146 13.65 0.45 1.15
N THR A 147 13.28 1.64 1.64
CA THR A 147 13.34 1.96 3.08
C THR A 147 12.41 1.05 3.89
N GLU A 148 11.19 0.78 3.39
CA GLU A 148 10.21 -0.08 4.07
C GLU A 148 10.57 -1.59 4.02
N GLN A 149 11.46 -2.02 3.13
CA GLN A 149 11.96 -3.41 3.14
C GLN A 149 12.96 -3.66 4.27
N ILE A 150 13.67 -2.61 4.71
CA ILE A 150 14.71 -2.67 5.75
C ILE A 150 14.15 -2.28 7.13
N ALA A 151 12.97 -1.66 7.18
CA ALA A 151 12.31 -1.26 8.41
C ALA A 151 12.08 -2.44 9.37
N ASP A 152 12.36 -2.21 10.67
CA ASP A 152 12.18 -3.22 11.71
C ASP A 152 10.69 -3.59 11.85
N PRO A 153 10.32 -4.88 11.70
CA PRO A 153 8.94 -5.33 11.87
C PRO A 153 8.48 -5.39 13.33
N SER A 154 9.39 -5.20 14.30
CA SER A 154 9.08 -5.24 15.71
C SER A 154 8.16 -4.07 16.10
N PRO A 155 7.08 -4.31 16.87
CA PRO A 155 6.27 -3.23 17.40
C PRO A 155 7.15 -2.26 18.19
N PRO A 156 6.93 -0.93 18.10
CA PRO A 156 7.62 -0.01 18.98
C PRO A 156 7.38 -0.41 20.44
N MET A 157 8.43 -0.44 21.27
CA MET A 157 8.27 -0.68 22.71
C MET A 157 7.41 0.44 23.29
N TYR A 158 6.17 0.11 23.64
CA TYR A 158 5.27 1.02 24.34
C TYR A 158 5.72 1.09 25.80
N HIS A 159 6.53 2.10 26.15
CA HIS A 159 6.74 2.45 27.55
C HIS A 159 5.50 3.21 28.04
N SER A 160 4.76 2.61 28.97
CA SER A 160 3.50 3.15 29.52
C SER A 160 3.68 4.36 30.44
N SER A 161 4.63 5.26 30.16
CA SER A 161 5.14 6.24 31.13
C SER A 161 4.77 7.70 30.88
N SER A 162 3.91 8.02 29.91
CA SER A 162 3.45 9.41 29.72
C SER A 162 2.06 9.63 30.33
N PRO A 163 1.92 10.50 31.35
CA PRO A 163 0.63 10.81 32.00
C PRO A 163 -0.27 11.75 31.16
N HIS A 164 0.04 11.95 29.87
CA HIS A 164 -0.63 12.89 28.98
C HIS A 164 -1.05 12.26 27.64
N SER A 165 -1.47 10.99 27.61
CA SER A 165 -2.22 10.48 26.46
C SER A 165 -3.67 10.98 26.56
N SER A 166 -4.03 11.96 25.74
CA SER A 166 -5.44 12.29 25.51
C SER A 166 -6.13 11.03 24.97
N SER A 167 -7.23 10.63 25.60
CA SER A 167 -8.05 9.52 25.10
C SER A 167 -8.54 9.82 23.68
N PRO A 168 -8.66 8.80 22.81
CA PRO A 168 -9.24 9.00 21.48
C PRO A 168 -10.60 9.69 21.58
N HIS A 169 -10.83 10.70 20.76
CA HIS A 169 -12.09 11.43 20.70
C HIS A 169 -12.49 11.67 19.24
N SER A 170 -13.77 11.98 19.03
CA SER A 170 -14.27 12.32 17.70
C SER A 170 -13.67 13.66 17.23
N PRO A 171 -13.33 13.80 15.93
CA PRO A 171 -12.75 15.03 15.39
C PRO A 171 -13.57 16.27 15.74
N GLN A 172 -12.89 17.33 16.18
CA GLN A 172 -13.50 18.62 16.50
C GLN A 172 -13.12 19.68 15.46
N THR A 173 -14.03 20.63 15.23
CA THR A 173 -13.76 21.74 14.31
C THR A 173 -12.57 22.58 14.81
N GLY A 174 -11.58 22.79 13.94
CA GLY A 174 -10.37 23.57 14.25
C GLY A 174 -9.18 22.73 14.71
N GLU A 175 -9.31 21.40 14.79
CA GLU A 175 -8.17 20.51 14.97
C GLU A 175 -7.34 20.40 13.71
N ASP A 176 -6.03 20.59 13.86
CA ASP A 176 -5.06 20.49 12.79
C ASP A 176 -4.26 19.19 12.95
N TYR A 177 -4.73 18.15 12.26
CA TYR A 177 -4.05 16.86 12.18
C TYR A 177 -2.99 16.92 11.09
N GLY A 178 -1.86 16.25 11.30
CA GLY A 178 -0.76 16.24 10.33
C GLY A 178 -0.30 14.85 9.90
N LYS A 179 -0.81 13.80 10.55
CA LYS A 179 -0.54 12.40 10.23
C LYS A 179 -1.68 11.48 10.67
N GLY A 180 -1.71 10.27 10.14
CA GLY A 180 -2.69 9.28 10.58
C GLY A 180 -2.62 7.95 9.83
N VAL A 181 -3.48 7.04 10.27
CA VAL A 181 -3.73 5.75 9.64
C VAL A 181 -5.22 5.63 9.32
N VAL A 182 -5.54 5.09 8.15
CA VAL A 182 -6.91 4.76 7.74
C VAL A 182 -6.98 3.27 7.45
N PHE A 183 -7.85 2.57 8.18
CA PHE A 183 -8.15 1.15 7.99
C PHE A 183 -9.38 1.00 7.11
N TYR A 184 -9.28 0.18 6.06
CA TYR A 184 -10.37 -0.19 5.15
C TYR A 184 -10.87 -1.58 5.53
N LEU A 185 -12.20 -1.72 5.72
CA LEU A 185 -12.77 -2.87 6.40
C LEU A 185 -13.74 -3.67 5.53
N ARG A 186 -13.81 -4.98 5.80
CA ARG A 186 -14.90 -5.87 5.39
C ARG A 186 -15.15 -6.84 6.54
N ASP A 187 -16.38 -6.87 7.06
CA ASP A 187 -16.76 -7.73 8.19
C ASP A 187 -15.80 -7.61 9.40
N ASN A 188 -15.43 -6.38 9.75
CA ASN A 188 -14.44 -6.01 10.79
C ASN A 188 -13.00 -6.52 10.57
N VAL A 189 -12.71 -7.11 9.42
CA VAL A 189 -11.35 -7.49 9.00
C VAL A 189 -10.74 -6.35 8.18
N VAL A 190 -9.47 -6.05 8.46
CA VAL A 190 -8.71 -5.02 7.73
C VAL A 190 -8.28 -5.56 6.36
N MET A 191 -8.82 -4.95 5.30
CA MET A 191 -8.55 -5.30 3.90
C MET A 191 -7.47 -4.41 3.27
N GLY A 192 -7.32 -3.20 3.79
CA GLY A 192 -6.32 -2.25 3.32
C GLY A 192 -6.00 -1.18 4.36
N ILE A 193 -4.85 -0.54 4.19
CA ILE A 193 -4.35 0.50 5.09
C ILE A 193 -3.78 1.62 4.22
N VAL A 194 -4.14 2.86 4.56
CA VAL A 194 -3.45 4.07 4.09
C VAL A 194 -2.76 4.71 5.28
N LEU A 195 -1.49 5.07 5.10
CA LEU A 195 -0.66 5.82 6.03
C LEU A 195 -0.46 7.21 5.46
N TRP A 196 -0.75 8.24 6.25
CA TRP A 196 -0.51 9.64 5.90
C TRP A 196 0.55 10.18 6.86
N ASN A 197 1.71 10.56 6.33
CA ASN A 197 2.86 11.05 7.12
C ASN A 197 3.25 10.10 8.26
N VAL A 198 3.09 8.79 8.04
CA VAL A 198 3.55 7.72 8.93
C VAL A 198 4.45 6.82 8.10
N PHE A 199 5.74 6.80 8.45
CA PHE A 199 6.78 6.10 7.71
C PHE A 199 7.45 5.04 8.60
N ASN A 200 8.12 4.08 7.99
CA ASN A 200 8.78 2.93 8.61
C ASN A 200 7.80 2.04 9.39
N ARG A 201 6.57 1.90 8.87
CA ARG A 201 5.48 1.14 9.52
C ARG A 201 4.78 0.19 8.55
N MET A 202 5.22 0.07 7.30
CA MET A 202 4.65 -0.85 6.33
C MET A 202 4.78 -2.34 6.76
N PRO A 203 5.85 -2.79 7.44
CA PRO A 203 5.89 -4.16 7.97
C PRO A 203 4.74 -4.47 8.94
N ILE A 204 4.33 -3.51 9.76
CA ILE A 204 3.18 -3.64 10.68
C ILE A 204 1.88 -3.73 9.88
N ALA A 205 1.70 -2.86 8.87
CA ALA A 205 0.53 -2.88 8.01
C ALA A 205 0.38 -4.20 7.24
N ARG A 206 1.48 -4.72 6.65
CA ARG A 206 1.54 -6.06 6.04
C ARG A 206 1.08 -7.14 7.00
N LYS A 207 1.61 -7.12 8.23
CA LYS A 207 1.25 -8.12 9.25
C LYS A 207 -0.23 -8.10 9.60
N ILE A 208 -0.83 -6.92 9.75
CA ILE A 208 -2.26 -6.79 10.07
C ILE A 208 -3.12 -7.44 8.98
N ILE A 209 -2.88 -7.10 7.70
CA ILE A 209 -3.65 -7.66 6.58
C ILE A 209 -3.39 -9.17 6.43
N LYS A 210 -2.14 -9.61 6.61
CA LYS A 210 -1.78 -11.03 6.53
C LYS A 210 -2.43 -11.86 7.62
N ASP A 211 -2.47 -11.36 8.85
CA ASP A 211 -3.11 -12.04 9.98
C ASP A 211 -4.63 -12.16 9.74
N GLY A 212 -5.26 -11.16 9.10
CA GLY A 212 -6.67 -11.21 8.70
C GLY A 212 -7.64 -11.33 9.89
N LYS A 213 -7.25 -10.76 11.03
CA LYS A 213 -8.03 -10.80 12.28
C LYS A 213 -9.13 -9.74 12.25
N SER A 214 -10.23 -10.03 12.93
CA SER A 214 -11.21 -9.02 13.33
C SER A 214 -10.66 -8.22 14.51
N TYR A 215 -10.93 -6.92 14.53
CA TYR A 215 -10.54 -6.03 15.63
C TYR A 215 -11.77 -5.32 16.19
N ASP A 216 -11.98 -5.43 17.49
CA ASP A 216 -13.09 -4.76 18.18
C ASP A 216 -12.82 -3.27 18.41
N ASP A 217 -11.54 -2.90 18.59
CA ASP A 217 -11.10 -1.52 18.74
C ASP A 217 -9.86 -1.22 17.90
N LEU A 218 -10.05 -0.49 16.80
CA LEU A 218 -8.98 -0.07 15.90
C LEU A 218 -8.13 1.09 16.47
N ASN A 219 -8.55 1.76 17.55
CA ASN A 219 -7.70 2.74 18.22
C ASN A 219 -6.51 2.06 18.90
N GLU A 220 -6.70 0.87 19.47
CA GLU A 220 -5.60 0.09 20.04
C GLU A 220 -4.62 -0.39 18.97
N VAL A 221 -5.13 -0.75 17.80
CA VAL A 221 -4.29 -1.10 16.64
C VAL A 221 -3.51 0.11 16.13
N ALA A 222 -4.13 1.29 16.12
CA ALA A 222 -3.51 2.53 15.68
C ALA A 222 -2.28 2.93 16.52
N LYS A 223 -2.18 2.48 17.78
CA LYS A 223 -1.00 2.69 18.63
C LYS A 223 0.27 2.09 18.03
N LEU A 224 0.16 1.01 17.26
CA LEU A 224 1.30 0.38 16.57
C LEU A 224 1.95 1.31 15.53
N PHE A 225 1.20 2.33 15.07
CA PHE A 225 1.65 3.32 14.08
C PHE A 225 2.21 4.60 14.73
N SER A 226 2.50 4.58 16.03
CA SER A 226 3.14 5.71 16.75
C SER A 226 2.37 7.03 16.65
N LEU A 227 1.03 6.96 16.69
CA LEU A 227 0.16 8.14 16.62
C LEU A 227 -0.01 8.89 17.95
N HIS A 228 0.45 8.32 19.07
CA HIS A 228 0.27 8.91 20.40
C HIS A 228 1.61 9.22 21.11
N SER A 229 2.72 9.26 20.37
CA SER A 229 4.04 9.52 20.94
C SER A 229 4.52 10.93 20.61
N GLU A 230 4.80 11.65 21.70
CA GLU A 230 5.34 13.01 21.89
C GLU A 230 4.32 14.17 21.99
#